data_AF-A0A383CHP2-F1
#
_entry.id   AF-A0A383CHP2-F1
#
_cell.length_a   1.000
_cell.length_b   1.000
_cell.length_c   1.000
_cell.angle_alpha   90.00
_cell.angle_beta   90.00
_cell.angle_gamma   90.00
#
_symmetry.space_group_name_H-M   'P 1'
#
loop_
_entity.id
_entity.type
_entity.pdbx_description
1 polymer ?
#
loop_
_entity_poly.entity_id
_entity_poly.type
_entity_poly.pdbx_seq_one_letter_code
_entity_poly.pdbx_strand_id
1 'polypeptide(L)' 'HIIAMDTDNIEILKSICPTDSQSQIKLLLDYLPDAGFQSVPDPYFEGKFDEVFGMVYEACTSFLESLVKKA' A
#
# COMPACT_ATOMS: atom_id res chain seq x y z
N HIS A 1 -10.42 4.32 -3.40
CA HIS A 1 -9.11 4.15 -2.73
C HIS A 1 -8.05 4.03 -3.82
N ILE A 2 -6.89 4.65 -3.62
CA ILE A 2 -5.67 4.44 -4.40
C ILE A 2 -4.63 3.95 -3.40
N ILE A 3 -4.05 2.78 -3.67
CA ILE A 3 -3.11 2.12 -2.74
C ILE A 3 -1.73 2.13 -3.38
N ALA A 4 -0.77 2.76 -2.71
CA ALA A 4 0.62 2.88 -3.12
C ALA A 4 1.49 1.83 -2.40
N MET A 5 2.57 1.38 -3.04
CA MET A 5 3.47 0.38 -2.46
C MET A 5 4.50 1.01 -1.51
N ASP A 6 4.96 2.22 -1.85
CA ASP A 6 5.96 2.96 -1.10
C ASP A 6 5.68 4.48 -1.08
N THR A 7 6.54 5.22 -0.38
CA THR A 7 6.41 6.67 -0.22
C THR A 7 6.66 7.42 -1.54
N ASP A 8 7.57 6.95 -2.39
CA ASP A 8 7.87 7.59 -3.66
C ASP A 8 6.64 7.54 -4.60
N ASN A 9 5.93 6.41 -4.59
CA ASN A 9 4.65 6.24 -5.27
C ASN A 9 3.61 7.23 -4.72
N ILE A 10 3.52 7.42 -3.40
CA ILE A 10 2.63 8.41 -2.78
C ILE A 10 2.93 9.82 -3.30
N GLU A 11 4.21 10.21 -3.34
CA GLU A 11 4.64 11.54 -3.77
C GLU A 11 4.29 11.78 -5.24
N ILE A 12 4.56 10.81 -6.11
CA ILE A 12 4.19 10.87 -7.53
C ILE A 12 2.67 11.01 -7.67
N LEU A 13 1.90 10.15 -7.00
CA LEU A 13 0.43 10.17 -7.07
C LEU A 13 -0.14 11.50 -6.58
N LYS A 14 0.41 12.08 -5.50
CA LYS A 14 0.01 13.40 -5.00
C LYS A 14 0.33 14.51 -5.99
N SER A 15 1.49 14.46 -6.65
CA SER A 15 1.91 15.48 -7.63
C SER A 15 1.00 15.57 -8.85
N ILE A 16 0.36 14.46 -9.22
CA ILE A 16 -0.57 14.38 -10.38
C ILE A 16 -2.04 14.36 -9.96
N CYS A 17 -2.35 14.51 -8.66
CA CYS A 17 -3.70 14.41 -8.14
C CYS A 17 -4.55 15.60 -8.59
N PRO A 18 -5.70 15.37 -9.26
CA PRO A 18 -6.64 16.45 -9.57
C PRO A 18 -7.13 17.13 -8.29
N THR A 19 -7.36 18.44 -8.35
CA THR A 19 -7.77 19.26 -7.19
C THR A 19 -9.16 18.92 -6.66
N ASP A 20 -10.02 18.33 -7.51
CA ASP A 20 -11.38 17.91 -7.19
C ASP A 20 -11.48 16.43 -6.79
N SER A 21 -10.36 15.71 -6.74
CA SER A 21 -10.33 14.30 -6.37
C SER A 21 -10.74 14.09 -4.92
N GLN A 22 -11.71 13.19 -4.71
CA GLN A 22 -12.13 12.69 -3.40
C GLN A 22 -11.44 11.36 -3.02
N SER A 23 -10.50 10.89 -3.86
CA SER A 23 -9.87 9.59 -3.67
C SER A 23 -8.87 9.63 -2.51
N GLN A 24 -9.03 8.71 -1.55
CA GLN A 24 -8.02 8.50 -0.52
C GLN A 24 -6.82 7.74 -1.08
N ILE A 25 -5.64 8.35 -1.02
CA ILE A 25 -4.35 7.74 -1.36
C ILE A 25 -3.68 7.30 -0.04
N LYS A 26 -3.31 6.02 0.06
CA LYS A 26 -2.69 5.41 1.26
C LYS A 26 -1.63 4.38 0.88
N LEU A 27 -0.73 4.06 1.81
CA LEU A 27 0.20 2.94 1.64
C LEU A 27 -0.53 1.62 1.84
N LEU A 28 -0.08 0.57 1.16
CA LEU A 28 -0.61 -0.78 1.39
C LEU A 28 -0.38 -1.22 2.84
N LEU A 29 0.79 -0.92 3.40
CA LEU A 29 1.14 -1.32 4.77
C LEU A 29 0.45 -0.49 5.85
N ASP A 30 -0.27 0.58 5.50
CA ASP A 30 -1.16 1.27 6.46
C ASP A 30 -2.26 0.33 6.98
N TYR A 31 -2.55 -0.77 6.26
CA TYR A 31 -3.51 -1.81 6.66
C TYR A 31 -2.85 -2.97 7.41
N LEU A 32 -1.54 -2.95 7.61
CA LEU A 32 -0.80 -3.97 8.36
C LEU A 32 0.21 -3.30 9.32
N PRO A 33 -0.27 -2.58 10.36
CA PRO A 33 0.59 -1.74 11.22
C PRO A 33 1.63 -2.53 12.03
N ASP A 34 1.39 -3.82 12.26
CA ASP A 34 2.29 -4.70 13.02
C ASP A 34 3.37 -5.37 12.16
N ALA A 35 3.45 -5.05 10.86
CA ALA A 35 4.43 -5.64 9.94
C ALA A 35 5.88 -5.25 10.21
N GLY A 36 6.12 -4.17 10.99
CA GLY A 36 7.46 -3.63 11.24
C GLY A 36 8.07 -2.87 10.05
N PHE A 37 7.37 -2.80 8.91
CA PHE A 37 7.75 -2.06 7.71
C PHE A 37 6.71 -0.97 7.41
N GLN A 38 7.17 0.18 6.93
CA GLN A 38 6.30 1.28 6.52
C GLN A 38 5.94 1.24 5.03
N SER A 39 6.82 0.67 4.20
CA SER A 39 6.67 0.58 2.75
C SER A 39 7.02 -0.82 2.25
N VAL A 40 6.42 -1.25 1.16
CA VAL A 40 6.78 -2.48 0.46
C VAL A 40 8.11 -2.23 -0.26
N PRO A 41 9.17 -3.03 0.01
CA PRO A 41 10.44 -2.88 -0.68
C PRO A 41 10.31 -3.30 -2.15
N ASP A 42 11.09 -2.67 -3.04
CA ASP A 42 11.07 -3.00 -4.46
C ASP A 42 11.89 -4.28 -4.74
N PRO A 43 11.23 -5.40 -5.09
CA PRO A 43 11.92 -6.66 -5.30
C PRO A 43 12.77 -6.67 -6.57
N TYR A 44 12.56 -5.72 -7.50
CA TYR A 44 13.35 -5.62 -8.73
C TYR A 44 14.82 -5.36 -8.44
N PHE A 45 15.13 -4.59 -7.40
CA PHE A 45 16.51 -4.25 -7.02
C PHE A 45 17.08 -5.19 -5.96
N GLU A 46 16.24 -5.72 -5.07
CA GLU A 46 16.70 -6.52 -3.92
C GLU A 46 16.57 -8.04 -4.11
N GLY A 47 15.81 -8.51 -5.09
CA GLY A 47 15.61 -9.93 -5.38
C GLY A 47 14.74 -10.70 -4.38
N LYS A 48 14.10 -10.02 -3.42
CA LYS A 48 13.30 -10.63 -2.33
C LYS A 48 11.82 -10.82 -2.68
N PHE A 49 11.54 -11.42 -3.84
CA PHE A 49 10.18 -11.55 -4.36
C PHE A 49 9.24 -12.31 -3.42
N ASP A 50 9.71 -13.40 -2.79
CA ASP A 50 8.87 -14.21 -1.90
C ASP A 50 8.49 -13.46 -0.61
N GLU A 51 9.42 -12.68 -0.03
CA GLU A 51 9.17 -11.85 1.14
C GLU A 51 8.17 -10.73 0.82
N VAL A 52 8.37 -10.06 -0.31
CA VAL A 52 7.44 -9.02 -0.80
C VAL A 52 6.06 -9.61 -1.07
N PHE A 53 5.99 -10.80 -1.67
CA PHE A 53 4.72 -11.48 -1.91
C PHE A 53 3.97 -11.76 -0.60
N GLY A 54 4.63 -12.31 0.41
CA GLY A 54 4.02 -12.57 1.71
C GLY A 54 3.47 -11.31 2.35
N MET A 55 4.27 -10.24 2.36
CA MET A 55 3.88 -8.94 2.89
C MET A 55 2.66 -8.34 2.15
N VAL A 56 2.67 -8.35 0.82
CA VAL A 56 1.57 -7.85 0.00
C VAL A 56 0.31 -8.67 0.22
N TYR A 57 0.42 -9.99 0.30
CA TYR A 57 -0.69 -10.90 0.51
C TYR A 57 -1.38 -10.65 1.86
N GLU A 58 -0.61 -10.56 2.94
CA GLU A 58 -1.15 -10.27 4.28
C GLU A 58 -1.83 -8.90 4.34
N ALA A 59 -1.19 -7.88 3.78
CA ALA A 59 -1.74 -6.53 3.76
C ALA A 59 -3.03 -6.43 2.92
N CYS A 60 -3.10 -7.14 1.77
CA CYS A 60 -4.32 -7.20 0.96
C CYS A 60 -5.46 -7.91 1.69
N THR A 61 -5.16 -8.98 2.42
CA THR A 61 -6.14 -9.70 3.23
C THR A 61 -6.72 -8.80 4.32
N SER A 62 -5.86 -8.13 5.09
CA SER A 62 -6.28 -7.16 6.11
C SER A 62 -7.07 -5.98 5.52
N PHE A 63 -6.62 -5.46 4.37
CA PHE A 63 -7.33 -4.40 3.67
C PHE A 63 -8.75 -4.82 3.27
N LEU A 64 -8.91 -6.00 2.67
CA LEU A 64 -10.22 -6.53 2.28
C LEU A 64 -11.14 -6.67 3.49
N GLU A 65 -10.66 -7.22 4.61
CA GLU A 65 -11.44 -7.29 5.84
C GLU A 65 -11.88 -5.91 6.34
N SER A 66 -11.00 -4.91 6.24
CA SER A 66 -11.30 -3.53 6.64
C SER A 66 -12.39 -2.88 5.78
N LEU A 67 -12.47 -3.26 4.50
CA LEU A 67 -13.51 -2.79 3.58
C LEU A 67 -14.85 -3.44 3.89
N VAL A 68 -14.85 -4.76 4.10
CA VAL A 68 -16.07 -5.53 4.40
C VAL A 68 -16.67 -5.11 5.74
N LYS A 69 -15.84 -4.84 6.77
CA LYS A 69 -16.33 -4.35 8.08
C LYS A 69 -16.93 -2.95 8.06
N LYS A 70 -16.61 -2.14 7.04
CA LYS A 70 -17.13 -0.77 6.87
C LYS A 70 -18.44 -0.72 6.07
N ALA A 71 -18.85 -1.81 5.44
CA ALA A 71 -20.11 -1.96 4.72
C ALA A 71 -21.24 -2.41 5.65
#